data_AF-A0AAU9TML4-F1
#
_entry.id   AF-A0AAU9TML4-F1
#
_cell.length_a   1.000
_cell.length_b   1.000
_cell.length_c   1.000
_cell.angle_alpha   90.00
_cell.angle_beta   90.00
_cell.angle_gamma   90.00
#
_symmetry.space_group_name_H-M   'P 1'
#
loop_
_entity.id
_entity.type
_entity.pdbx_description
1 polymer ?
#
loop_
_entity_poly.entity_id
_entity_poly.type
_entity_poly.pdbx_seq_one_letter_code
_entity_poly.pdbx_strand_id
1 'polypeptide(L)'
;MVRAAVLLLAVALCRAATLDSELGVGKSINIFMRYGYLSICMRVVPRNDTDGWVFREPTVSVFRDIDRFVAAPKPRQPKTLFDGDFHMEFCDNLKQLLQAYFRDFSFERLERPWRAFTAGWPTDIMARNLGINSSFINGDHCYVLVRVSRFRETAKLKDLPSNIAPEDVVNEAIEEIGIGDTITVADFIRKYGSHYIASYVTGNSLYQVFVFSRGVYSRIKERVKTRGVSDIPTSEIGNYFSPLFAEHVGSVKVASGNKTVESWATKRLRVHYYIFSYPSLLKLHGEPTLLRNLDNLLGNEALLQLELKTLSPAFKDINKRKWFEEVIDNYLKLWESNM
;
A
#
# COMPACT_ATOMS: atom_id res chain seq x y z
N MET A 1 2.99 -47.12 -28.20
CA MET A 1 4.14 -46.19 -28.05
C MET A 1 3.86 -44.76 -28.52
N VAL A 2 2.94 -44.51 -29.47
CA VAL A 2 2.66 -43.15 -29.98
C VAL A 2 1.89 -42.25 -28.98
N ARG A 3 1.04 -42.81 -28.10
CA ARG A 3 0.25 -42.02 -27.13
C ARG A 3 1.06 -41.44 -25.96
N ALA A 4 2.17 -42.06 -25.57
CA ALA A 4 3.02 -41.58 -24.49
C ALA A 4 3.91 -40.39 -24.93
N ALA A 5 4.33 -40.39 -26.20
CA ALA A 5 5.13 -39.30 -26.77
C ALA A 5 4.31 -38.00 -26.93
N VAL A 6 3.02 -38.11 -27.28
CA VAL A 6 2.14 -36.93 -27.41
C VAL A 6 1.79 -36.30 -26.06
N LEU A 7 1.66 -37.10 -24.99
CA LEU A 7 1.44 -36.57 -23.64
C LEU A 7 2.68 -35.86 -23.07
N LEU A 8 3.88 -36.39 -23.34
CA LEU A 8 5.13 -35.74 -22.92
C LEU A 8 5.42 -34.46 -23.72
N LEU A 9 5.03 -34.40 -25.01
CA LEU A 9 5.12 -33.16 -25.80
C LEU A 9 4.10 -32.11 -25.34
N ALA A 10 2.90 -32.52 -24.92
CA ALA A 10 1.88 -31.60 -24.38
C ALA A 10 2.25 -31.01 -23.01
N VAL A 11 3.00 -31.75 -22.18
CA VAL A 11 3.55 -31.22 -20.91
C VAL A 11 4.76 -30.31 -21.17
N ALA A 12 5.51 -30.52 -22.25
CA ALA A 12 6.62 -29.65 -22.64
C ALA A 12 6.20 -28.32 -23.29
N LEU A 13 4.99 -28.22 -23.84
CA LEU A 13 4.48 -27.04 -24.57
C LEU A 13 3.56 -26.12 -23.75
N CYS A 14 3.32 -26.43 -22.48
CA CYS A 14 2.56 -25.57 -21.56
C CYS A 14 3.41 -25.15 -20.35
N ARG A 15 4.62 -24.63 -20.58
CA ARG A 15 5.22 -23.67 -19.63
C ARG A 15 4.56 -22.30 -19.83
N ALA A 16 3.24 -22.25 -19.75
CA ALA A 16 2.59 -20.97 -19.53
C ALA A 16 3.11 -20.45 -18.19
N ALA A 17 3.60 -19.22 -18.16
CA ALA A 17 3.82 -18.51 -16.91
C ALA A 17 2.61 -18.77 -16.00
N THR A 18 2.81 -19.45 -14.89
CA THR A 18 1.74 -19.80 -13.96
C THR A 18 1.23 -18.49 -13.38
N LEU A 19 0.06 -18.04 -13.85
CA LEU A 19 -0.66 -16.92 -13.28
C LEU A 19 -1.07 -17.33 -11.87
N ASP A 20 -0.42 -16.71 -10.89
CA ASP A 20 -0.68 -16.96 -9.50
C ASP A 20 -1.22 -15.69 -8.85
N SER A 21 -2.14 -15.82 -7.90
CA SER A 21 -2.72 -14.67 -7.17
C SER A 21 -2.13 -14.57 -5.78
N GLU A 22 -0.81 -14.72 -5.69
CA GLU A 22 -0.06 -14.73 -4.45
C GLU A 22 0.96 -13.60 -4.42
N LEU A 23 1.03 -12.93 -3.27
CA LEU A 23 2.07 -11.96 -3.00
C LEU A 23 3.42 -12.69 -2.91
N GLY A 24 4.41 -12.23 -3.67
CA GLY A 24 5.73 -12.85 -3.66
C GLY A 24 6.78 -11.94 -4.27
N VAL A 25 7.90 -11.79 -3.56
CA VAL A 25 9.01 -10.98 -4.07
C VAL A 25 9.55 -11.55 -5.39
N GLY A 26 9.85 -10.66 -6.33
CA GLY A 26 10.31 -11.02 -7.68
C GLY A 26 9.22 -11.51 -8.62
N LYS A 27 7.99 -11.75 -8.15
CA LYS A 27 6.84 -11.90 -9.03
C LYS A 27 6.47 -10.54 -9.62
N SER A 28 6.06 -10.56 -10.87
CA SER A 28 5.72 -9.38 -11.67
C SER A 28 4.23 -9.05 -11.62
N ILE A 29 3.90 -7.78 -11.82
CA ILE A 29 2.56 -7.19 -11.81
C ILE A 29 2.43 -6.22 -12.99
N ASN A 30 1.25 -6.21 -13.62
CA ASN A 30 0.87 -5.16 -14.55
C ASN A 30 0.14 -4.02 -13.81
N ILE A 31 0.87 -2.95 -13.47
CA ILE A 31 0.24 -1.82 -12.76
C ILE A 31 -0.73 -1.03 -13.65
N PHE A 32 -0.62 -1.11 -14.98
CA PHE A 32 -1.44 -0.33 -15.90
C PHE A 32 -2.87 -0.86 -16.00
N MET A 33 -3.12 -2.16 -15.82
CA MET A 33 -4.49 -2.70 -15.94
C MET A 33 -5.48 -2.09 -14.93
N ARG A 34 -4.98 -1.64 -13.77
CA ARG A 34 -5.81 -1.15 -12.66
C ARG A 34 -5.26 0.09 -12.00
N TYR A 35 -4.43 0.87 -12.69
CA TYR A 35 -3.98 2.14 -12.14
C TYR A 35 -5.20 3.03 -11.84
N GLY A 36 -5.18 3.73 -10.72
CA GLY A 36 -6.33 4.45 -10.16
C GLY A 36 -7.27 3.58 -9.31
N TYR A 37 -7.15 2.26 -9.41
CA TYR A 37 -8.05 1.28 -8.78
C TYR A 37 -7.30 0.10 -8.15
N LEU A 38 -5.99 0.22 -7.87
CA LEU A 38 -5.21 -0.88 -7.27
C LEU A 38 -5.76 -1.31 -5.90
N SER A 39 -6.51 -0.45 -5.22
CA SER A 39 -7.23 -0.80 -3.98
C SER A 39 -8.31 -1.88 -4.16
N ILE A 40 -8.65 -2.24 -5.41
CA ILE A 40 -9.57 -3.35 -5.73
C ILE A 40 -8.88 -4.71 -5.68
N CYS A 41 -7.60 -4.77 -6.01
CA CYS A 41 -6.81 -6.01 -6.04
C CYS A 41 -5.74 -6.09 -4.93
N MET A 42 -5.52 -5.00 -4.20
CA MET A 42 -4.61 -4.92 -3.05
C MET A 42 -5.39 -4.43 -1.85
N ARG A 43 -5.39 -5.20 -0.74
CA ARG A 43 -6.15 -4.86 0.46
C ARG A 43 -5.41 -3.83 1.31
N VAL A 44 -5.54 -2.57 0.90
CA VAL A 44 -4.89 -1.39 1.50
C VAL A 44 -5.89 -0.46 2.21
N VAL A 45 -7.19 -0.66 1.99
CA VAL A 45 -8.30 0.10 2.59
C VAL A 45 -9.46 -0.83 2.95
N PRO A 46 -10.32 -0.46 3.91
CA PRO A 46 -11.46 -1.27 4.33
C PRO A 46 -12.35 -1.62 3.14
N ARG A 47 -12.66 -2.91 2.99
CA ARG A 47 -13.62 -3.39 2.00
C ARG A 47 -14.85 -3.97 2.70
N ASN A 48 -15.95 -4.02 1.95
CA ASN A 48 -17.18 -4.67 2.39
C ASN A 48 -17.26 -6.06 1.74
N ASP A 49 -16.22 -6.87 1.95
CA ASP A 49 -16.17 -8.26 1.53
C ASP A 49 -15.81 -9.16 2.72
N THR A 50 -16.17 -10.44 2.64
CA THR A 50 -15.96 -11.44 3.71
C THR A 50 -14.70 -12.26 3.50
N ASP A 51 -14.01 -12.06 2.38
CA ASP A 51 -12.92 -12.91 1.96
C ASP A 51 -11.63 -12.58 2.73
N GLY A 52 -10.71 -13.54 2.89
CA GLY A 52 -9.47 -13.37 3.66
C GLY A 52 -8.24 -12.89 2.86
N TRP A 53 -8.40 -12.50 1.59
CA TRP A 53 -7.26 -12.19 0.71
C TRP A 53 -6.56 -10.88 1.08
N VAL A 54 -5.24 -10.83 0.89
CA VAL A 54 -4.46 -9.58 1.00
C VAL A 54 -4.13 -9.02 -0.39
N PHE A 55 -3.92 -9.92 -1.35
CA PHE A 55 -3.51 -9.61 -2.70
C PHE A 55 -4.27 -10.51 -3.69
N ARG A 56 -4.72 -9.95 -4.81
CA ARG A 56 -5.49 -10.66 -5.86
C ARG A 56 -5.11 -10.26 -7.28
N GLU A 57 -4.17 -9.34 -7.45
CA GLU A 57 -3.69 -9.02 -8.79
C GLU A 57 -2.94 -10.24 -9.35
N PRO A 58 -3.16 -10.63 -10.62
CA PRO A 58 -2.39 -11.71 -11.21
C PRO A 58 -0.91 -11.38 -11.19
N THR A 59 -0.11 -12.36 -10.74
CA THR A 59 1.33 -12.26 -10.70
C THR A 59 1.98 -13.29 -11.59
N VAL A 60 3.16 -12.95 -12.14
CA VAL A 60 3.93 -13.83 -13.02
C VAL A 60 5.37 -13.95 -12.55
N SER A 61 5.88 -15.17 -12.41
CA SER A 61 7.30 -15.43 -12.16
C SER A 61 8.12 -15.06 -13.40
N VAL A 62 9.04 -14.10 -13.24
CA VAL A 62 9.82 -13.54 -14.36
C VAL A 62 11.31 -13.83 -14.27
N PHE A 63 11.85 -14.04 -13.07
CA PHE A 63 13.28 -14.23 -12.83
C PHE A 63 13.58 -15.64 -12.34
N ARG A 64 14.72 -16.17 -12.79
CA ARG A 64 15.29 -17.42 -12.31
C ARG A 64 16.09 -17.22 -11.03
N ASP A 65 16.10 -18.25 -10.19
CA ASP A 65 16.91 -18.31 -8.97
C ASP A 65 16.71 -17.08 -8.04
N ILE A 66 15.50 -16.51 -8.04
CA ILE A 66 15.19 -15.26 -7.33
C ILE A 66 15.39 -15.39 -5.80
N ASP A 67 15.19 -16.60 -5.27
CA ASP A 67 15.34 -16.92 -3.85
C ASP A 67 16.73 -16.58 -3.31
N ARG A 68 17.77 -16.60 -4.15
CA ARG A 68 19.15 -16.23 -3.77
C ARG A 68 19.30 -14.75 -3.43
N PHE A 69 18.37 -13.93 -3.92
CA PHE A 69 18.35 -12.49 -3.71
C PHE A 69 17.41 -12.07 -2.59
N VAL A 70 16.65 -13.00 -1.99
CA VAL A 70 15.79 -12.70 -0.85
C VAL A 70 16.67 -12.31 0.34
N ALA A 71 16.40 -11.13 0.91
CA ALA A 71 17.05 -10.66 2.11
C ALA A 71 16.55 -11.48 3.30
N ALA A 72 17.48 -11.89 4.18
CA ALA A 72 17.11 -12.56 5.42
C ALA A 72 16.17 -11.64 6.23
N PRO A 73 15.07 -12.18 6.79
CA PRO A 73 14.20 -11.40 7.66
C PRO A 73 15.02 -10.80 8.80
N LYS A 74 14.80 -9.51 9.10
CA LYS A 74 15.40 -8.93 10.29
C LYS A 74 14.86 -9.68 11.51
N PRO A 75 15.73 -10.17 12.42
CA PRO A 75 15.25 -10.85 13.61
C PRO A 75 14.37 -9.91 14.42
N ARG A 76 13.18 -10.38 14.79
CA ARG A 76 12.26 -9.63 15.66
C ARG A 76 12.99 -9.26 16.95
N GLN A 77 12.98 -7.98 17.32
CA GLN A 77 13.53 -7.58 18.60
C GLN A 77 12.58 -8.07 19.71
N PRO A 78 13.02 -8.97 20.60
CA PRO A 78 12.13 -9.60 21.59
C PRO A 78 11.61 -8.65 22.68
N LYS A 79 12.05 -7.38 22.69
CA LYS A 79 11.71 -6.39 23.73
C LYS A 79 10.58 -5.42 23.36
N THR A 80 10.00 -5.49 22.17
CA THR A 80 8.93 -4.56 21.77
C THR A 80 7.56 -5.12 22.14
N LEU A 81 6.82 -4.40 23.00
CA LEU A 81 5.43 -4.70 23.38
C LEU A 81 4.49 -4.80 22.17
N PHE A 82 4.81 -4.06 21.11
CA PHE A 82 4.10 -3.98 19.84
C PHE A 82 5.15 -3.82 18.76
N ASP A 83 5.26 -4.79 17.85
CA ASP A 83 6.21 -4.76 16.73
C ASP A 83 5.50 -4.19 15.49
N GLY A 84 5.50 -2.86 15.48
CA GLY A 84 4.64 -2.06 14.65
C GLY A 84 4.96 -0.58 14.86
N ASP A 85 4.08 0.27 14.37
CA ASP A 85 4.38 1.69 14.28
C ASP A 85 3.16 2.56 14.60
N PHE A 86 3.41 3.67 15.29
CA PHE A 86 2.45 4.71 15.61
C PHE A 86 2.89 5.99 14.90
N HIS A 87 2.04 6.50 14.02
CA HIS A 87 2.32 7.71 13.26
C HIS A 87 1.19 8.72 13.38
N MET A 88 1.59 9.99 13.44
CA MET A 88 0.71 11.15 13.36
C MET A 88 1.24 12.08 12.27
N GLU A 89 0.45 12.26 11.22
CA GLU A 89 0.85 13.02 10.03
C GLU A 89 -0.04 14.24 9.83
N PHE A 90 0.57 15.42 9.86
CA PHE A 90 -0.09 16.70 9.63
C PHE A 90 -0.11 17.02 8.13
N CYS A 91 -1.31 17.08 7.56
CA CYS A 91 -1.55 17.25 6.13
C CYS A 91 -2.28 18.57 5.85
N ASP A 92 -1.68 19.47 5.08
CA ASP A 92 -2.23 20.81 4.83
C ASP A 92 -3.48 20.77 3.92
N ASN A 93 -3.68 19.68 3.18
CA ASN A 93 -4.81 19.47 2.27
C ASN A 93 -5.00 17.97 1.98
N LEU A 94 -6.06 17.65 1.22
CA LEU A 94 -6.43 16.27 0.88
C LEU A 94 -5.34 15.52 0.11
N LYS A 95 -4.63 16.19 -0.81
CA LYS A 95 -3.53 15.58 -1.55
C LYS A 95 -2.43 15.09 -0.60
N GLN A 96 -2.04 15.93 0.36
CA GLN A 96 -1.07 15.53 1.38
C GLN A 96 -1.61 14.39 2.26
N LEU A 97 -2.91 14.37 2.56
CA LEU A 97 -3.53 13.26 3.30
C LEU A 97 -3.43 11.93 2.55
N LEU A 98 -3.68 11.92 1.24
CA LEU A 98 -3.54 10.71 0.43
C LEU A 98 -2.07 10.28 0.29
N GLN A 99 -1.15 11.25 0.16
CA GLN A 99 0.30 10.99 0.17
C GLN A 99 0.74 10.37 1.50
N ALA A 100 0.29 10.93 2.63
CA ALA A 100 0.52 10.41 3.97
C ALA A 100 -0.03 8.97 4.09
N TYR A 101 -1.25 8.75 3.61
CA TYR A 101 -1.86 7.43 3.70
C TYR A 101 -1.06 6.36 2.96
N PHE A 102 -0.58 6.66 1.76
CA PHE A 102 0.17 5.72 0.90
C PHE A 102 1.68 5.94 0.92
N ARG A 103 2.23 6.54 1.99
CA ARG A 103 3.65 6.90 2.07
C ARG A 103 4.60 5.72 1.83
N ASP A 104 4.25 4.55 2.35
CA ASP A 104 5.08 3.33 2.26
C ASP A 104 4.77 2.49 1.00
N PHE A 105 4.10 3.08 0.02
CA PHE A 105 3.83 2.47 -1.28
C PHE A 105 4.65 3.21 -2.33
N SER A 106 5.59 2.51 -2.97
CA SER A 106 6.51 3.09 -3.95
C SER A 106 6.57 2.25 -5.22
N PHE A 107 6.58 2.95 -6.34
CA PHE A 107 6.46 2.40 -7.68
C PHE A 107 7.55 3.10 -8.48
N GLU A 108 8.56 2.35 -8.93
CA GLU A 108 9.65 2.93 -9.72
C GLU A 108 9.08 3.66 -10.95
N ARG A 109 9.65 4.84 -11.27
CA ARG A 109 9.19 5.74 -12.35
C ARG A 109 7.83 6.41 -12.14
N LEU A 110 7.17 6.21 -11.01
CA LEU A 110 5.93 6.91 -10.68
C LEU A 110 6.17 8.02 -9.64
N GLU A 111 5.82 9.27 -9.96
CA GLU A 111 6.03 10.39 -9.04
C GLU A 111 4.99 10.43 -7.91
N ARG A 112 3.78 9.94 -8.19
CA ARG A 112 2.64 10.00 -7.26
C ARG A 112 2.02 8.61 -7.04
N PRO A 113 2.69 7.70 -6.31
CA PRO A 113 2.21 6.32 -6.08
C PRO A 113 0.80 6.21 -5.53
N TRP A 114 0.40 7.13 -4.63
CA TRP A 114 -0.94 7.20 -4.07
C TRP A 114 -2.04 7.34 -5.13
N ARG A 115 -1.75 7.92 -6.31
CA ARG A 115 -2.72 8.02 -7.42
C ARG A 115 -3.05 6.67 -8.03
N ALA A 116 -2.09 5.73 -8.05
CA ALA A 116 -2.34 4.38 -8.55
C ALA A 116 -3.44 3.64 -7.75
N PHE A 117 -3.69 4.06 -6.51
CA PHE A 117 -4.76 3.53 -5.67
C PHE A 117 -6.04 4.37 -5.70
N THR A 118 -5.92 5.69 -5.85
CA THR A 118 -7.00 6.63 -5.47
C THR A 118 -7.53 7.47 -6.62
N ALA A 119 -6.84 7.56 -7.77
CA ALA A 119 -7.26 8.43 -8.86
C ALA A 119 -8.66 8.08 -9.39
N GLY A 120 -9.05 6.81 -9.29
CA GLY A 120 -10.38 6.34 -9.67
C GLY A 120 -11.45 6.44 -8.57
N TRP A 121 -11.15 6.98 -7.39
CA TRP A 121 -12.12 7.06 -6.30
C TRP A 121 -13.05 8.28 -6.44
N PRO A 122 -14.37 8.06 -6.53
CA PRO A 122 -15.35 9.11 -6.27
C PRO A 122 -15.24 9.68 -4.85
N THR A 123 -15.76 10.89 -4.66
CA THR A 123 -15.75 11.63 -3.38
C THR A 123 -16.33 10.83 -2.21
N ASP A 124 -17.44 10.12 -2.40
CA ASP A 124 -18.09 9.32 -1.36
C ASP A 124 -17.25 8.08 -0.98
N ILE A 125 -16.61 7.45 -1.97
CA ILE A 125 -15.70 6.31 -1.74
C ILE A 125 -14.48 6.78 -0.95
N MET A 126 -13.92 7.93 -1.31
CA MET A 126 -12.79 8.53 -0.63
C MET A 126 -13.13 8.88 0.83
N ALA A 127 -14.27 9.55 1.05
CA ALA A 127 -14.79 9.88 2.38
C ALA A 127 -14.96 8.63 3.24
N ARG A 128 -15.60 7.59 2.70
CA ARG A 128 -15.83 6.33 3.38
C ARG A 128 -14.53 5.60 3.74
N ASN A 129 -13.57 5.56 2.82
CA ASN A 129 -12.26 4.96 3.07
C ASN A 129 -11.51 5.72 4.16
N LEU A 130 -11.50 7.05 4.12
CA LEU A 130 -10.83 7.89 5.13
C LEU A 130 -11.59 7.97 6.46
N GLY A 131 -12.84 7.50 6.51
CA GLY A 131 -13.68 7.52 7.71
C GLY A 131 -14.23 8.90 8.05
N ILE A 132 -14.33 9.82 7.09
CA ILE A 132 -14.83 11.18 7.29
C ILE A 132 -16.11 11.43 6.47
N ASN A 133 -16.85 12.50 6.78
CA ASN A 133 -17.99 12.92 5.95
C ASN A 133 -17.51 13.43 4.58
N SER A 134 -18.29 13.20 3.51
CA SER A 134 -17.99 13.68 2.15
C SER A 134 -17.90 15.20 2.05
N SER A 135 -18.57 15.95 2.94
CA SER A 135 -18.44 17.40 3.04
C SER A 135 -17.01 17.86 3.35
N PHE A 136 -16.18 17.00 3.95
CA PHE A 136 -14.78 17.29 4.29
C PHE A 136 -13.78 16.78 3.25
N ILE A 137 -14.23 16.27 2.12
CA ILE A 137 -13.35 15.91 0.99
C ILE A 137 -13.11 17.12 0.09
N ASN A 138 -14.14 17.93 -0.13
CA ASN A 138 -14.08 19.12 -0.96
C ASN A 138 -14.07 20.36 -0.06
N GLY A 139 -13.11 21.25 -0.23
CA GLY A 139 -13.01 22.49 0.54
C GLY A 139 -11.60 22.79 1.04
N ASP A 140 -11.46 23.89 1.79
CA ASP A 140 -10.19 24.29 2.40
C ASP A 140 -10.07 23.71 3.82
N HIS A 141 -9.85 22.40 3.89
CA HIS A 141 -9.65 21.68 5.16
C HIS A 141 -8.20 21.20 5.30
N CYS A 142 -7.74 21.18 6.55
CA CYS A 142 -6.49 20.53 6.92
C CYS A 142 -6.79 19.24 7.70
N TYR A 143 -5.89 18.26 7.60
CA TYR A 143 -6.12 16.93 8.13
C TYR A 143 -4.96 16.48 9.02
N VAL A 144 -5.27 15.65 10.00
CA VAL A 144 -4.27 14.87 10.70
C VAL A 144 -4.63 13.40 10.60
N LEU A 145 -3.73 12.60 10.03
CA LEU A 145 -3.84 11.14 9.98
C LEU A 145 -3.12 10.55 11.18
N VAL A 146 -3.85 9.80 12.01
CA VAL A 146 -3.26 8.98 13.08
C VAL A 146 -3.37 7.52 12.66
N ARG A 147 -2.28 6.77 12.74
CA ARG A 147 -2.22 5.35 12.34
C ARG A 147 -1.47 4.53 13.36
N VAL A 148 -1.97 3.32 13.62
CA VAL A 148 -1.28 2.27 14.39
C VAL A 148 -1.26 1.00 13.58
N SER A 149 -0.07 0.51 13.23
CA SER A 149 0.11 -0.63 12.33
C SER A 149 0.83 -1.77 13.03
N ARG A 150 0.35 -3.00 12.87
CA ARG A 150 1.05 -4.22 13.33
C ARG A 150 1.58 -4.99 12.13
N PHE A 151 2.90 -5.16 12.06
CA PHE A 151 3.54 -5.92 10.98
C PHE A 151 3.55 -7.41 11.32
N ARG A 152 3.18 -8.25 10.34
CA ARG A 152 3.10 -9.71 10.50
C ARG A 152 4.16 -10.41 9.68
N GLU A 153 4.23 -10.08 8.39
CA GLU A 153 5.16 -10.65 7.44
C GLU A 153 5.91 -9.55 6.69
N THR A 154 7.16 -9.83 6.33
CA THR A 154 8.00 -8.91 5.57
C THR A 154 8.88 -9.73 4.65
N ALA A 155 8.90 -9.37 3.38
CA ALA A 155 9.82 -9.92 2.41
C ALA A 155 10.44 -8.79 1.60
N LYS A 156 11.72 -8.94 1.28
CA LYS A 156 12.47 -7.94 0.52
C LYS A 156 13.56 -8.61 -0.30
N LEU A 157 13.75 -8.16 -1.53
CA LEU A 157 14.90 -8.50 -2.34
C LEU A 157 16.06 -7.56 -2.03
N LYS A 158 17.27 -8.10 -2.10
CA LYS A 158 18.48 -7.32 -2.36
C LYS A 158 18.39 -6.71 -3.76
N ASP A 159 19.22 -5.73 -4.05
CA ASP A 159 19.29 -5.18 -5.40
C ASP A 159 19.64 -6.29 -6.40
N LEU A 160 18.81 -6.43 -7.42
CA LEU A 160 19.00 -7.41 -8.46
C LEU A 160 20.13 -6.96 -9.39
N PRO A 161 20.97 -7.88 -9.88
CA PRO A 161 21.94 -7.54 -10.90
C PRO A 161 21.21 -7.08 -12.16
N SER A 162 21.81 -6.14 -12.88
CA SER A 162 21.20 -5.54 -14.07
C SER A 162 20.98 -6.51 -15.23
N ASN A 163 21.35 -7.77 -15.11
CA ASN A 163 21.25 -8.81 -16.13
C ASN A 163 20.80 -10.16 -15.53
N ILE A 164 20.00 -10.11 -14.46
CA ILE A 164 19.41 -11.31 -13.87
C ILE A 164 18.72 -12.15 -14.97
N ALA A 165 18.90 -13.46 -14.91
CA ALA A 165 18.35 -14.34 -15.93
C ALA A 165 16.82 -14.38 -15.82
N PRO A 166 16.08 -13.98 -16.88
CA PRO A 166 14.63 -14.20 -16.91
C PRO A 166 14.30 -15.67 -17.16
N GLU A 167 13.06 -16.06 -16.90
CA GLU A 167 12.52 -17.36 -17.34
C GLU A 167 12.53 -17.47 -18.88
N ASP A 168 12.64 -18.69 -19.43
CA ASP A 168 12.80 -18.89 -20.88
C ASP A 168 11.70 -18.20 -21.69
N VAL A 169 10.44 -18.38 -21.28
CA VAL A 169 9.27 -17.81 -21.96
C VAL A 169 9.20 -16.28 -21.87
N VAL A 170 9.85 -15.71 -20.85
CA VAL A 170 9.99 -14.25 -20.70
C VAL A 170 11.15 -13.76 -21.55
N ASN A 171 12.26 -14.50 -21.60
CA ASN A 171 13.40 -14.19 -22.45
C ASN A 171 13.00 -14.19 -23.93
N GLU A 172 12.26 -15.20 -24.38
CA GLU A 172 11.74 -15.29 -25.76
C GLU A 172 10.88 -14.06 -26.10
N ALA A 173 9.96 -13.68 -25.21
CA ALA A 173 9.12 -12.50 -25.43
C ALA A 173 9.91 -11.18 -25.41
N ILE A 174 10.99 -11.08 -24.63
CA ILE A 174 11.91 -9.93 -24.68
C ILE A 174 12.65 -9.90 -26.02
N GLU A 175 12.99 -11.06 -26.58
CA GLU A 175 13.65 -11.10 -27.88
C GLU A 175 12.75 -10.63 -29.04
N GLU A 176 11.44 -10.82 -28.91
CA GLU A 176 10.43 -10.37 -29.86
C GLU A 176 10.15 -8.85 -29.81
N ILE A 177 10.60 -8.14 -28.77
CA ILE A 177 10.39 -6.69 -28.67
C ILE A 177 11.18 -5.94 -29.75
N GLY A 178 10.45 -5.23 -30.60
CA GLY A 178 10.99 -4.33 -31.61
C GLY A 178 11.29 -2.95 -31.02
N ILE A 179 12.52 -2.47 -31.21
CA ILE A 179 12.87 -1.08 -30.85
C ILE A 179 12.11 -0.13 -31.75
N GLY A 180 11.45 0.88 -31.17
CA GLY A 180 10.56 1.81 -31.88
C GLY A 180 9.12 1.31 -32.02
N ASP A 181 8.83 0.06 -31.65
CA ASP A 181 7.48 -0.51 -31.68
C ASP A 181 6.89 -0.57 -30.26
N THR A 182 5.95 0.34 -29.97
CA THR A 182 5.28 0.39 -28.67
C THR A 182 4.27 -0.74 -28.46
N ILE A 183 3.76 -1.35 -29.53
CA ILE A 183 2.74 -2.41 -29.47
C ILE A 183 3.37 -3.67 -28.87
N THR A 184 4.55 -4.05 -29.33
CA THR A 184 5.27 -5.23 -28.78
C THR A 184 5.57 -5.08 -27.29
N VAL A 185 5.92 -3.87 -26.84
CA VAL A 185 6.12 -3.57 -25.40
C VAL A 185 4.79 -3.65 -24.63
N ALA A 186 3.70 -3.11 -25.19
CA ALA A 186 2.38 -3.20 -24.57
C ALA A 186 1.89 -4.64 -24.44
N ASP A 187 2.16 -5.48 -25.44
CA ASP A 187 1.86 -6.92 -25.43
C ASP A 187 2.68 -7.65 -24.36
N PHE A 188 3.97 -7.35 -24.25
CA PHE A 188 4.83 -7.86 -23.18
C PHE A 188 4.28 -7.48 -21.80
N ILE A 189 3.95 -6.21 -21.59
CA ILE A 189 3.43 -5.70 -20.31
C ILE A 189 2.09 -6.38 -19.95
N ARG A 190 1.23 -6.61 -20.94
CA ARG A 190 -0.06 -7.29 -20.73
C ARG A 190 0.13 -8.72 -20.22
N LYS A 191 1.15 -9.43 -20.71
CA LYS A 191 1.38 -10.85 -20.43
C LYS A 191 2.27 -11.08 -19.20
N TYR A 192 3.31 -10.28 -19.03
CA TYR A 192 4.36 -10.49 -18.02
C TYR A 192 4.48 -9.34 -17.02
N GLY A 193 3.63 -8.32 -17.12
CA GLY A 193 3.68 -7.18 -16.23
C GLY A 193 4.72 -6.13 -16.62
N SER A 194 4.78 -5.08 -15.80
CA SER A 194 5.65 -3.92 -15.99
C SER A 194 6.66 -3.77 -14.85
N HIS A 195 6.27 -4.22 -13.66
CA HIS A 195 7.03 -4.12 -12.44
C HIS A 195 7.08 -5.47 -11.74
N TYR A 196 8.08 -5.70 -10.91
CA TYR A 196 8.15 -6.79 -9.96
C TYR A 196 8.08 -6.29 -8.52
N ILE A 197 7.62 -7.16 -7.63
CA ILE A 197 7.56 -6.88 -6.19
C ILE A 197 8.98 -6.94 -5.63
N ALA A 198 9.57 -5.79 -5.33
CA ALA A 198 10.89 -5.71 -4.72
C ALA A 198 10.83 -5.92 -3.20
N SER A 199 9.79 -5.39 -2.55
CA SER A 199 9.52 -5.64 -1.14
C SER A 199 8.04 -5.47 -0.80
N TYR A 200 7.60 -6.12 0.27
CA TYR A 200 6.27 -5.94 0.84
C TYR A 200 6.26 -6.15 2.36
N VAL A 201 5.28 -5.54 3.01
CA VAL A 201 4.93 -5.81 4.41
C VAL A 201 3.43 -6.02 4.51
N THR A 202 3.03 -7.13 5.11
CA THR A 202 1.62 -7.45 5.40
C THR A 202 1.40 -7.48 6.91
N GLY A 203 0.15 -7.23 7.30
CA GLY A 203 -0.26 -7.14 8.69
C GLY A 203 -1.67 -6.58 8.80
N ASN A 204 -1.90 -5.69 9.74
CA ASN A 204 -3.12 -4.88 9.76
C ASN A 204 -2.87 -3.55 10.47
N SER A 205 -3.72 -2.55 10.23
CA SER A 205 -3.60 -1.23 10.85
C SER A 205 -4.96 -0.63 11.19
N LEU A 206 -4.97 0.17 12.26
CA LEU A 206 -6.03 1.12 12.54
C LEU A 206 -5.59 2.50 12.09
N TYR A 207 -6.52 3.29 11.61
CA TYR A 207 -6.27 4.70 11.33
C TYR A 207 -7.50 5.55 11.59
N GLN A 208 -7.27 6.84 11.82
CA GLN A 208 -8.31 7.84 12.04
C GLN A 208 -7.86 9.16 11.45
N VAL A 209 -8.77 9.85 10.77
CA VAL A 209 -8.54 11.17 10.20
C VAL A 209 -9.29 12.22 11.02
N PHE A 210 -8.59 13.27 11.43
CA PHE A 210 -9.16 14.43 12.09
C PHE A 210 -9.13 15.61 11.12
N VAL A 211 -10.23 16.35 11.03
CA VAL A 211 -10.39 17.49 10.13
C VAL A 211 -10.41 18.78 10.94
N PHE A 212 -9.67 19.77 10.47
CA PHE A 212 -9.50 21.05 11.13
C PHE A 212 -9.63 22.22 10.15
N SER A 213 -10.12 23.34 10.67
CA SER A 213 -9.93 24.63 10.02
C SER A 213 -8.46 25.02 10.02
N ARG A 214 -8.03 25.75 9.00
CA ARG A 214 -6.64 26.18 8.80
C ARG A 214 -6.03 26.90 10.01
N GLY A 215 -6.80 27.75 10.69
CA GLY A 215 -6.33 28.50 11.86
C GLY A 215 -6.13 27.63 13.11
N VAL A 216 -7.00 26.66 13.37
CA VAL A 216 -6.81 25.70 14.47
C VAL A 216 -5.64 24.77 14.14
N TYR A 217 -5.62 24.22 12.93
CA TYR A 217 -4.57 23.34 12.45
C TYR A 217 -3.17 23.96 12.58
N SER A 218 -3.00 25.22 12.15
CA SER A 218 -1.69 25.89 12.17
C SER A 218 -1.13 25.99 13.60
N ARG A 219 -1.99 26.33 14.57
CA ARG A 219 -1.62 26.41 15.99
C ARG A 219 -1.20 25.05 16.55
N ILE A 220 -1.95 23.98 16.24
CA ILE A 220 -1.61 22.63 16.68
C ILE A 220 -0.29 22.16 16.02
N LYS A 221 -0.14 22.37 14.71
CA LYS A 221 1.06 21.99 13.95
C LYS A 221 2.31 22.70 14.47
N GLU A 222 2.22 24.00 14.75
CA GLU A 222 3.32 24.77 15.33
C GLU A 222 3.68 24.27 16.74
N ARG A 223 2.67 23.99 17.58
CA ARG A 223 2.87 23.43 18.92
C ARG A 223 3.59 22.09 18.88
N VAL A 224 3.18 21.20 17.98
CA VAL A 224 3.83 19.88 17.77
C VAL A 224 5.24 20.03 17.20
N LYS A 225 5.47 20.95 16.26
CA LYS A 225 6.81 21.19 15.70
C LYS A 225 7.80 21.75 16.73
N THR A 226 7.36 22.62 17.62
CA THR A 226 8.23 23.33 18.56
C THR A 226 8.61 22.48 19.79
N ARG A 227 7.71 21.60 20.24
CA ARG A 227 7.94 20.74 21.41
C ARG A 227 8.23 19.28 21.07
N GLY A 228 7.83 18.80 19.89
CA GLY A 228 7.78 17.36 19.61
C GLY A 228 6.54 16.71 20.24
N VAL A 229 6.05 15.63 19.62
CA VAL A 229 4.82 14.94 20.06
C VAL A 229 4.96 14.37 21.48
N SER A 230 6.15 13.89 21.82
CA SER A 230 6.45 13.25 23.11
C SER A 230 6.44 14.23 24.31
N ASP A 231 6.65 15.53 24.05
CA ASP A 231 6.73 16.55 25.11
C ASP A 231 5.41 17.31 25.31
N ILE A 232 4.37 16.95 24.55
CA ILE A 232 3.02 17.48 24.74
C ILE A 232 2.26 16.54 25.69
N PRO A 233 1.71 17.05 26.81
CA PRO A 233 0.91 16.24 27.72
C PRO A 233 -0.23 15.49 26.99
N THR A 234 -0.47 14.24 27.35
CA THR A 234 -1.55 13.41 26.75
C THR A 234 -2.92 14.08 26.85
N SER A 235 -3.17 14.84 27.93
CA SER A 235 -4.41 15.62 28.10
C SER A 235 -4.53 16.77 27.10
N GLU A 236 -3.42 17.46 26.80
CA GLU A 236 -3.36 18.55 25.82
C GLU A 236 -3.57 17.99 24.40
N ILE A 237 -2.90 16.88 24.05
CA ILE A 237 -3.15 16.16 22.79
C ILE A 237 -4.62 15.73 22.72
N GLY A 238 -5.15 15.08 23.76
CA GLY A 238 -6.55 14.64 23.78
C GLY A 238 -7.55 15.78 23.55
N ASN A 239 -7.26 16.97 24.08
CA ASN A 239 -8.09 18.16 23.88
C ASN A 239 -8.02 18.71 22.45
N TYR A 240 -6.82 18.83 21.87
CA TYR A 240 -6.63 19.31 20.48
C TYR A 240 -7.35 18.44 19.45
N PHE A 241 -7.49 17.15 19.71
CA PHE A 241 -8.13 16.20 18.83
C PHE A 241 -9.57 15.84 19.26
N SER A 242 -10.18 16.70 20.09
CA SER A 242 -11.57 16.59 20.49
C SER A 242 -12.50 17.36 19.55
N PRO A 243 -13.82 17.10 19.60
CA PRO A 243 -14.83 17.88 18.87
C PRO A 243 -14.88 19.38 19.20
N LEU A 244 -14.17 19.85 20.25
CA LEU A 244 -14.07 21.28 20.55
C LEU A 244 -13.14 22.02 19.57
N PHE A 245 -12.13 21.33 19.03
CA PHE A 245 -11.13 21.91 18.13
C PHE A 245 -11.22 21.36 16.71
N ALA A 246 -11.53 20.07 16.56
CA ALA A 246 -11.70 19.45 15.26
C ALA A 246 -13.08 19.80 14.68
N GLU A 247 -13.13 20.22 13.42
CA GLU A 247 -14.39 20.37 12.68
C GLU A 247 -15.07 19.01 12.50
N HIS A 248 -14.27 17.95 12.40
CA HIS A 248 -14.74 16.59 12.34
C HIS A 248 -13.73 15.61 12.92
N VAL A 249 -14.23 14.73 13.79
CA VAL A 249 -13.51 13.56 14.26
C VAL A 249 -13.96 12.37 13.43
N GLY A 250 -13.08 11.89 12.55
CA GLY A 250 -13.38 10.74 11.70
C GLY A 250 -13.57 9.46 12.50
N SER A 251 -14.22 8.49 11.87
CA SER A 251 -14.35 7.14 12.41
C SER A 251 -13.00 6.43 12.46
N VAL A 252 -12.79 5.58 13.46
CA VAL A 252 -11.63 4.68 13.47
C VAL A 252 -11.87 3.58 12.44
N LYS A 253 -10.98 3.47 11.46
CA LYS A 253 -11.02 2.51 10.37
C LYS A 253 -9.96 1.43 10.56
N VAL A 254 -10.19 0.27 9.98
CA VAL A 254 -9.25 -0.87 9.94
C VAL A 254 -8.88 -1.12 8.48
N ALA A 255 -7.59 -1.17 8.14
CA ALA A 255 -7.15 -1.32 6.76
C ALA A 255 -7.69 -2.58 6.08
N SER A 256 -7.83 -3.69 6.82
CA SER A 256 -8.44 -4.91 6.28
C SER A 256 -9.97 -4.84 6.13
N GLY A 257 -10.65 -3.91 6.81
CA GLY A 257 -12.10 -3.91 6.94
C GLY A 257 -12.67 -4.89 7.97
N ASN A 258 -11.81 -5.54 8.77
CA ASN A 258 -12.25 -6.49 9.82
C ASN A 258 -13.21 -5.81 10.82
N LYS A 259 -14.49 -6.22 10.77
CA LYS A 259 -15.58 -5.65 11.57
C LYS A 259 -15.48 -5.94 13.05
N THR A 260 -14.86 -7.06 13.43
CA THR A 260 -14.60 -7.38 14.83
C THR A 260 -13.61 -6.38 15.43
N VAL A 261 -12.54 -6.07 14.70
CA VAL A 261 -11.55 -5.07 15.10
C VAL A 261 -12.15 -3.66 15.10
N GLU A 262 -12.94 -3.30 14.08
CA GLU A 262 -13.64 -2.00 14.00
C GLU A 262 -14.62 -1.80 15.17
N SER A 263 -15.39 -2.84 15.53
CA SER A 263 -16.30 -2.85 16.67
C SER A 263 -15.56 -2.77 18.01
N TRP A 264 -14.46 -3.52 18.15
CA TRP A 264 -13.59 -3.44 19.32
C TRP A 264 -13.05 -2.01 19.50
N ALA A 265 -12.53 -1.42 18.43
CA ALA A 265 -11.97 -0.08 18.45
C ALA A 265 -13.01 0.97 18.85
N THR A 266 -14.20 0.92 18.23
CA THR A 266 -15.31 1.84 18.51
C THR A 266 -15.75 1.78 19.98
N LYS A 267 -15.75 0.58 20.59
CA LYS A 267 -16.16 0.39 21.99
C LYS A 267 -15.06 0.73 22.99
N ARG A 268 -13.83 0.25 22.76
CA ARG A 268 -12.73 0.34 23.74
C ARG A 268 -11.97 1.66 23.66
N LEU A 269 -11.90 2.28 22.48
CA LEU A 269 -11.22 3.55 22.25
C LEU A 269 -12.11 4.77 22.47
N ARG A 270 -13.30 4.57 23.04
CA ARG A 270 -14.23 5.65 23.36
C ARG A 270 -13.67 6.52 24.48
N VAL A 271 -13.68 7.82 24.22
CA VAL A 271 -13.32 8.90 25.15
C VAL A 271 -14.61 9.62 25.54
N HIS A 272 -14.76 9.95 26.82
CA HIS A 272 -15.87 10.74 27.34
C HIS A 272 -15.41 12.19 27.51
N TYR A 273 -16.13 13.12 26.87
CA TYR A 273 -15.81 14.54 26.88
C TYR A 273 -17.08 15.33 27.19
N TYR A 274 -17.18 15.80 28.45
CA TYR A 274 -18.39 16.40 29.02
C TYR A 274 -19.64 15.52 28.80
N ILE A 275 -20.57 15.96 27.96
CA ILE A 275 -21.85 15.27 27.67
C ILE A 275 -21.78 14.40 26.41
N PHE A 276 -20.65 14.40 25.68
CA PHE A 276 -20.47 13.64 24.45
C PHE A 276 -19.41 12.56 24.62
N SER A 277 -19.41 11.61 23.69
CA SER A 277 -18.40 10.57 23.64
C SER A 277 -18.08 10.25 22.20
N TYR A 278 -16.81 10.02 21.90
CA TYR A 278 -16.34 9.72 20.56
C TYR A 278 -15.18 8.71 20.62
N PRO A 279 -15.00 7.86 19.60
CA PRO A 279 -13.83 7.01 19.50
C PRO A 279 -12.59 7.86 19.14
N SER A 280 -11.46 7.61 19.80
CA SER A 280 -10.20 8.26 19.47
C SER A 280 -9.03 7.27 19.54
N LEU A 281 -8.33 7.13 18.42
CA LEU A 281 -7.14 6.27 18.32
C LEU A 281 -6.01 6.76 19.23
N LEU A 282 -6.00 8.05 19.59
CA LEU A 282 -5.04 8.66 20.51
C LEU A 282 -5.13 8.10 21.93
N LYS A 283 -6.25 7.46 22.31
CA LYS A 283 -6.36 6.75 23.58
C LYS A 283 -5.30 5.65 23.73
N LEU A 284 -4.88 5.03 22.62
CA LEU A 284 -3.83 4.00 22.62
C LEU A 284 -2.46 4.55 23.06
N HIS A 285 -2.18 5.83 22.82
CA HIS A 285 -0.90 6.45 23.18
C HIS A 285 -0.71 6.51 24.71
N GLY A 286 -1.79 6.66 25.47
CA GLY A 286 -1.75 6.74 26.94
C GLY A 286 -2.02 5.43 27.68
N GLU A 287 -2.43 4.36 26.98
CA GLU A 287 -2.92 3.13 27.62
C GLU A 287 -2.25 1.86 27.05
N PRO A 288 -1.08 1.43 27.61
CA PRO A 288 -0.34 0.27 27.13
C PRO A 288 -1.12 -1.05 27.14
N THR A 289 -2.08 -1.19 28.06
CA THR A 289 -2.96 -2.37 28.15
C THR A 289 -3.90 -2.49 26.95
N LEU A 290 -4.41 -1.36 26.43
CA LEU A 290 -5.21 -1.34 25.20
C LEU A 290 -4.36 -1.70 23.99
N LEU A 291 -3.12 -1.20 23.93
CA LEU A 291 -2.21 -1.52 22.84
C LEU A 291 -1.87 -3.02 22.81
N ARG A 292 -1.65 -3.65 23.97
CA ARG A 292 -1.41 -5.10 24.07
C ARG A 292 -2.64 -5.91 23.65
N ASN A 293 -3.84 -5.46 23.98
CA ASN A 293 -5.08 -6.12 23.53
C ASN A 293 -5.24 -6.01 22.01
N LEU A 294 -4.89 -4.85 21.44
CA LEU A 294 -4.94 -4.61 20.01
C LEU A 294 -3.93 -5.49 19.24
N ASP A 295 -2.74 -5.72 19.79
CA ASP A 295 -1.71 -6.59 19.19
C ASP A 295 -2.24 -7.99 18.84
N ASN A 296 -3.07 -8.56 19.72
CA ASN A 296 -3.67 -9.88 19.52
C ASN A 296 -4.78 -9.87 18.46
N LEU A 297 -5.38 -8.71 18.19
CA LEU A 297 -6.51 -8.58 17.26
C LEU A 297 -6.05 -8.27 15.82
N LEU A 298 -4.91 -7.63 15.64
CA LEU A 298 -4.42 -7.22 14.32
C LEU A 298 -3.76 -8.39 13.58
N GLY A 299 -4.56 -9.14 12.83
CA GLY A 299 -4.10 -10.28 12.01
C GLY A 299 -3.25 -9.89 10.81
N ASN A 300 -2.95 -10.87 9.95
CA ASN A 300 -2.26 -10.66 8.67
C ASN A 300 -3.29 -10.50 7.53
N GLU A 301 -3.96 -9.35 7.47
CA GLU A 301 -5.18 -9.17 6.69
C GLU A 301 -5.13 -7.96 5.73
N ALA A 302 -4.03 -7.22 5.69
CA ALA A 302 -3.86 -6.04 4.86
C ALA A 302 -2.42 -5.91 4.36
N LEU A 303 -2.27 -5.27 3.20
CA LEU A 303 -1.00 -4.85 2.65
C LEU A 303 -0.69 -3.47 3.21
N LEU A 304 0.44 -3.33 3.90
CA LEU A 304 0.83 -2.12 4.62
C LEU A 304 1.93 -1.35 3.91
N GLN A 305 2.84 -2.06 3.24
CA GLN A 305 3.94 -1.48 2.47
C GLN A 305 4.15 -2.29 1.21
N LEU A 306 4.50 -1.62 0.11
CA LEU A 306 4.78 -2.24 -1.18
C LEU A 306 5.80 -1.42 -1.95
N GLU A 307 6.85 -2.06 -2.42
CA GLU A 307 7.82 -1.49 -3.35
C GLU A 307 7.81 -2.28 -4.65
N LEU A 308 7.50 -1.59 -5.74
CA LEU A 308 7.50 -2.14 -7.09
C LEU A 308 8.65 -1.52 -7.89
N LYS A 309 9.48 -2.36 -8.50
CA LYS A 309 10.56 -1.94 -9.41
C LYS A 309 10.28 -2.44 -10.83
N THR A 310 10.73 -1.73 -11.84
CA THR A 310 10.52 -2.08 -13.25
C THR A 310 11.15 -3.43 -13.61
N LEU A 311 10.62 -4.09 -14.64
CA LEU A 311 11.21 -5.32 -15.19
C LEU A 311 12.51 -5.08 -15.99
N SER A 312 13.05 -3.86 -16.01
CA SER A 312 14.29 -3.52 -16.71
C SER A 312 15.46 -4.48 -16.47
N PRO A 313 15.69 -5.04 -15.27
CA PRO A 313 16.77 -6.01 -15.04
C PRO A 313 16.67 -7.31 -15.87
N ALA A 314 15.48 -7.66 -16.37
CA ALA A 314 15.28 -8.82 -17.25
C ALA A 314 15.87 -8.62 -18.66
N PHE A 315 16.00 -7.36 -19.10
CA PHE A 315 16.43 -7.01 -20.45
C PHE A 315 17.95 -6.99 -20.54
N LYS A 316 18.56 -8.02 -21.13
CA LYS A 316 20.02 -8.11 -21.30
C LYS A 316 20.56 -7.10 -22.31
N ASP A 317 19.83 -6.87 -23.40
CA ASP A 317 20.16 -5.84 -24.41
C ASP A 317 19.86 -4.44 -23.86
N ILE A 318 20.88 -3.58 -23.86
CA ILE A 318 20.82 -2.22 -23.32
C ILE A 318 19.86 -1.33 -24.11
N ASN A 319 19.79 -1.48 -25.43
CA ASN A 319 18.91 -0.70 -26.28
C ASN A 319 17.45 -1.10 -26.07
N LYS A 320 17.15 -2.40 -26.00
CA LYS A 320 15.80 -2.89 -25.66
C LYS A 320 15.39 -2.48 -24.26
N ARG A 321 16.30 -2.51 -23.28
CA ARG A 321 16.03 -2.02 -21.92
C ARG A 321 15.64 -0.55 -21.93
N LYS A 322 16.45 0.31 -22.55
CA LYS A 322 16.17 1.75 -22.65
C LYS A 322 14.83 2.00 -23.34
N TRP A 323 14.54 1.24 -24.40
CA TRP A 323 13.27 1.33 -25.11
C TRP A 323 12.08 0.95 -24.22
N PHE A 324 12.16 -0.17 -23.49
CA PHE A 324 11.15 -0.58 -22.52
C PHE A 324 10.90 0.49 -21.45
N GLU A 325 11.98 1.05 -20.89
CA GLU A 325 11.94 2.11 -19.90
C GLU A 325 11.28 3.39 -20.40
N GLU A 326 11.63 3.83 -21.62
CA GLU A 326 11.04 4.99 -22.27
C GLU A 326 9.53 4.82 -22.49
N VAL A 327 9.11 3.64 -22.96
CA VAL A 327 7.70 3.32 -23.15
C VAL A 327 6.94 3.34 -21.82
N ILE A 328 7.49 2.73 -20.77
CA ILE A 328 6.88 2.77 -19.42
C ILE A 328 6.79 4.21 -18.91
N ASP A 329 7.85 5.01 -19.01
CA ASP A 329 7.85 6.40 -18.56
C ASP A 329 6.75 7.21 -19.25
N ASN A 330 6.61 7.04 -20.56
CA ASN A 330 5.60 7.73 -21.36
C ASN A 330 4.18 7.34 -20.95
N TYR A 331 3.92 6.04 -20.76
CA TYR A 331 2.61 5.58 -20.28
C TYR A 331 2.32 6.08 -18.86
N LEU A 332 3.26 6.00 -17.91
CA LEU A 332 3.02 6.44 -16.54
C LEU A 332 2.73 7.93 -16.47
N LYS A 333 3.52 8.77 -17.18
CA LYS A 333 3.28 10.21 -17.26
C LYS A 333 1.91 10.53 -17.85
N LEU A 334 1.50 9.82 -18.89
CA LEU A 334 0.19 10.00 -19.52
C LEU A 334 -0.94 9.66 -18.55
N TRP A 335 -0.81 8.61 -17.75
CA TRP A 335 -1.82 8.24 -16.75
C TRP A 335 -1.84 9.21 -15.56
N GLU A 336 -0.68 9.68 -15.08
CA GLU A 336 -0.60 10.67 -14.00
C GLU A 336 -1.19 12.03 -14.35
N SER A 337 -1.18 12.38 -15.64
CA SER A 337 -1.72 13.64 -16.15
C SER A 337 -3.22 13.57 -16.46
N ASN A 338 -3.74 12.41 -16.87
CA ASN A 338 -5.12 12.29 -17.38
C ASN A 338 -6.13 11.72 -16.38
N MET A 339 -5.66 11.00 -15.36
CA MET A 339 -6.47 10.65 -14.19
C MET A 339 -6.13 11.57 -13.04
#